data_AF-A0A060BZ26-F1
#
_entry.id   AF-A0A060BZ26-F1
#
_cell.length_a   1.000
_cell.length_b   1.000
_cell.length_c   1.000
_cell.angle_alpha   90.00
_cell.angle_beta   90.00
_cell.angle_gamma   90.00
#
_symmetry.space_group_name_H-M   'P 1'
#
loop_
_entity.id
_entity.type
_entity.pdbx_description
1 polymer ?
#
loop_
_entity_poly.entity_id
_entity_poly.type
_entity_poly.pdbx_seq_one_letter_code
_entity_poly.pdbx_strand_id
1 'polypeptide(L)'
;QWTAETPYLYTLIISLQQPNREMIEATSCKVGFRTVEIKNRQLMVNGKAILVKGVNYHEHNEYTGHYVPEELMLKDFELWKKLNINTIRTCHYSQQERFYELCRPIRYVCD
;
A
#
# COMPACT_ATOMS: atom_id res chain seq x y z
N GLN A 1 2.49 6.44 13.97
CA GLN A 1 3.45 5.81 13.02
C GLN A 1 2.67 4.81 12.19
N TRP A 2 2.94 4.70 10.90
CA TRP A 2 2.28 3.73 10.03
C TRP A 2 2.91 2.34 10.22
N THR A 3 2.07 1.31 10.37
CA THR A 3 2.43 -0.11 10.26
C THR A 3 1.30 -0.86 9.54
N ALA A 4 1.52 -2.11 9.11
CA ALA A 4 0.45 -2.95 8.55
C ALA A 4 -0.65 -3.30 9.57
N GLU A 5 -0.37 -3.19 10.88
CA GLU A 5 -1.33 -3.46 11.96
C GLU A 5 -2.07 -2.19 12.41
N THR A 6 -1.38 -1.05 12.40
CA THR A 6 -1.88 0.27 12.79
C THR A 6 -1.56 1.31 11.70
N PRO A 7 -2.41 1.39 10.66
CA PRO A 7 -2.14 2.10 9.41
C PRO A 7 -2.48 3.60 9.50
N TYR A 8 -1.85 4.33 10.41
CA TYR A 8 -2.09 5.77 10.52
C TYR A 8 -1.62 6.53 9.27
N LEU A 9 -2.55 7.22 8.60
CA LEU A 9 -2.33 7.97 7.38
C LEU A 9 -2.71 9.44 7.56
N TYR A 10 -1.91 10.33 6.98
CA TYR A 10 -2.16 11.77 6.89
C TYR A 10 -2.51 12.13 5.44
N THR A 11 -3.31 13.16 5.24
CA THR A 11 -3.50 13.74 3.90
C THR A 11 -2.46 14.84 3.70
N LEU A 12 -1.53 14.63 2.77
CA LEU A 12 -0.68 15.70 2.27
C LEU A 12 -1.41 16.41 1.13
N ILE A 13 -1.51 17.73 1.22
CA ILE A 13 -2.05 18.57 0.16
C ILE A 13 -0.90 19.40 -0.40
N ILE A 14 -0.73 19.37 -1.71
CA ILE A 14 0.26 20.18 -2.44
C ILE A 14 -0.53 21.11 -3.34
N SER A 15 -0.37 22.42 -3.15
CA SER A 15 -1.07 23.43 -3.96
C SER A 15 -0.07 24.32 -4.68
N LEU A 16 -0.32 24.56 -5.96
CA LEU A 16 0.36 25.59 -6.76
C LEU A 16 -0.45 26.88 -6.67
N GLN A 17 0.20 27.98 -6.27
CA GLN A 17 -0.44 29.28 -6.08
C GLN A 17 0.34 30.37 -6.82
N GLN A 18 -0.38 31.37 -7.32
CA GLN A 18 0.21 32.61 -7.81
C GLN A 18 0.77 33.45 -6.67
N PRO A 19 1.63 34.47 -6.94
CA PRO A 19 2.14 35.38 -5.91
C PRO A 19 1.05 36.13 -5.14
N ASN A 20 -0.12 36.36 -5.76
CA ASN A 20 -1.31 36.94 -5.12
C ASN A 20 -2.08 35.94 -4.22
N ARG A 21 -1.57 34.72 -4.03
CA ARG A 21 -2.18 33.59 -3.30
C ARG A 21 -3.42 32.97 -3.95
N GLU A 22 -3.69 33.28 -5.21
CA GLU A 22 -4.72 32.59 -5.97
C GLU A 22 -4.29 31.17 -6.31
N MET A 23 -5.17 30.19 -6.07
CA MET A 23 -4.87 28.77 -6.33
C MET A 23 -4.97 28.47 -7.83
N ILE A 24 -3.92 27.88 -8.39
CA ILE A 24 -3.92 27.38 -9.77
C ILE A 24 -4.37 25.92 -9.79
N GLU A 25 -3.77 25.09 -8.93
CA GLU A 25 -4.02 23.66 -8.86
C GLU A 25 -3.74 23.15 -7.44
N ALA A 26 -4.41 22.07 -7.06
CA ALA A 26 -4.06 21.30 -5.87
C ALA A 26 -4.18 19.80 -6.16
N THR A 27 -3.23 19.04 -5.60
CA THR A 27 -3.29 17.58 -5.54
C THR A 27 -3.13 17.11 -4.10
N SER A 28 -3.51 15.86 -3.84
CA SER A 28 -3.37 15.27 -2.51
C SER A 28 -2.97 13.82 -2.57
N CYS A 29 -2.30 13.36 -1.51
CA CYS A 29 -2.00 11.94 -1.34
C CYS A 29 -2.03 11.53 0.13
N LYS A 30 -2.17 10.23 0.38
CA LYS A 30 -2.07 9.66 1.73
C LYS A 30 -0.61 9.35 2.07
N VAL A 31 -0.15 9.88 3.20
CA VAL A 31 1.22 9.70 3.72
C VAL A 31 1.19 8.90 5.01
N GLY A 32 1.95 7.80 5.04
CA GLY A 32 2.17 6.99 6.23
C GLY A 32 3.63 7.08 6.68
N PHE A 33 3.87 7.67 7.85
CA PHE A 33 5.22 7.81 8.40
C PHE A 33 5.74 6.47 8.91
N ARG A 34 6.76 5.92 8.24
CA ARG A 34 7.47 4.71 8.64
C ARG A 34 8.96 4.82 8.29
N THR A 35 9.79 4.08 9.03
CA THR A 35 11.16 3.78 8.63
C THR A 35 11.28 2.30 8.30
N VAL A 36 12.04 1.97 7.26
CA VAL A 36 12.37 0.60 6.88
C VAL A 36 13.89 0.50 6.77
N GLU A 37 14.49 -0.44 7.47
CA GLU A 37 15.94 -0.62 7.48
C GLU A 37 16.31 -2.10 7.61
N ILE A 38 17.51 -2.46 7.12
CA ILE A 38 18.14 -3.73 7.45
C ILE A 38 19.17 -3.45 8.53
N LYS A 39 18.99 -4.03 9.71
CA LYS A 39 19.92 -3.87 10.85
C LYS A 39 20.21 -5.23 11.45
N ASN A 40 21.49 -5.54 11.68
CA ASN A 40 21.91 -6.83 12.24
C ASN A 40 21.30 -8.04 11.51
N ARG A 41 21.24 -7.97 10.16
CA ARG A 41 20.65 -8.99 9.27
C ARG A 41 19.14 -9.22 9.46
N GLN A 42 18.41 -8.27 10.03
CA GLN A 42 16.96 -8.31 10.19
C GLN A 42 16.30 -7.17 9.41
N LEU A 43 15.14 -7.46 8.80
CA LEU A 43 14.27 -6.44 8.22
C LEU A 43 13.47 -5.79 9.34
N MET A 44 13.66 -4.48 9.52
CA MET A 44 13.05 -3.69 10.57
C MET A 44 12.05 -2.71 9.98
N VAL A 45 10.90 -2.55 10.65
CA VAL A 45 9.96 -1.45 10.40
C VAL A 45 9.79 -0.69 11.71
N ASN A 46 10.02 0.63 11.68
CA ASN A 46 9.98 1.48 12.87
C ASN A 46 10.85 0.96 14.02
N GLY A 47 12.05 0.45 13.68
CA GLY A 47 13.01 -0.11 14.65
C GLY A 47 12.64 -1.47 15.25
N LYS A 48 11.58 -2.14 14.76
CA LYS A 48 11.18 -3.48 15.20
C LYS A 48 11.35 -4.50 14.06
N ALA A 49 11.95 -5.65 14.37
CA ALA A 49 12.04 -6.76 13.41
C ALA A 49 10.64 -7.28 13.09
N ILE A 50 10.34 -7.49 11.81
CA ILE A 50 9.05 -8.01 11.37
C ILE A 50 9.15 -9.46 10.89
N LEU A 51 8.07 -10.22 11.10
CA LEU A 51 7.86 -11.50 10.45
C LEU A 51 7.03 -11.30 9.18
N VAL A 52 7.61 -11.63 8.03
CA VAL A 52 6.93 -11.57 6.73
C VAL A 52 6.03 -12.80 6.59
N LYS A 53 4.72 -12.58 6.61
CA LYS A 53 3.68 -13.58 6.33
C LYS A 53 3.13 -13.29 4.93
N GLY A 54 3.90 -13.71 3.94
CA GLY A 54 3.76 -13.26 2.56
C GLY A 54 2.95 -14.19 1.66
N VAL A 55 2.27 -13.61 0.66
CA VAL A 55 1.74 -14.32 -0.51
C VAL A 55 2.20 -13.65 -1.80
N ASN A 56 2.23 -14.40 -2.90
CA ASN A 56 2.43 -13.87 -4.24
C ASN A 56 1.05 -13.60 -4.87
N TYR A 57 0.90 -12.44 -5.51
CA TYR A 57 -0.36 -12.01 -6.11
C TYR A 57 -0.17 -11.69 -7.59
N HIS A 58 -0.92 -12.41 -8.43
CA HIS A 58 -1.14 -12.13 -9.85
C HIS A 58 -2.53 -11.52 -10.02
N GLU A 59 -2.67 -10.55 -10.92
CA GLU A 59 -3.98 -10.06 -11.34
C GLU A 59 -4.69 -11.16 -12.13
N HIS A 60 -5.72 -11.76 -11.54
CA HIS A 60 -6.50 -12.79 -12.18
C HIS A 60 -7.96 -12.70 -11.78
N ASN A 61 -8.81 -12.69 -12.79
CA ASN A 61 -10.25 -12.87 -12.70
C ASN A 61 -10.64 -13.98 -13.68
N GLU A 62 -11.46 -14.93 -13.22
CA GLU A 62 -11.89 -16.09 -13.99
C GLU A 62 -12.67 -15.76 -15.27
N TYR A 63 -13.29 -14.57 -15.35
CA TYR A 63 -14.05 -14.10 -16.50
C TYR A 63 -13.29 -13.07 -17.35
N THR A 64 -12.52 -12.19 -16.72
CA THR A 64 -11.90 -11.02 -17.38
C THR A 64 -10.37 -11.11 -17.48
N GLY A 65 -9.77 -12.24 -17.09
CA GLY A 65 -8.33 -12.46 -17.20
C GLY A 65 -7.55 -11.52 -16.28
N HIS A 66 -6.65 -10.72 -16.85
CA HIS A 66 -5.82 -9.78 -16.07
C HIS A 66 -6.53 -8.49 -15.68
N TYR A 67 -7.76 -8.26 -16.15
CA TYR A 67 -8.56 -7.16 -15.63
C TYR A 67 -9.20 -7.58 -14.30
N VAL A 68 -8.73 -7.00 -13.20
CA VAL A 68 -9.26 -7.26 -11.85
C VAL A 68 -10.02 -6.02 -11.37
N PRO A 69 -11.35 -6.10 -11.15
CA PRO A 69 -12.12 -4.98 -10.65
C PRO A 69 -11.87 -4.73 -9.16
N GLU A 70 -12.15 -3.52 -8.69
CA GLU A 70 -11.86 -3.10 -7.31
C GLU A 70 -12.54 -3.97 -6.25
N GLU A 71 -13.76 -4.43 -6.51
CA GLU A 71 -14.50 -5.29 -5.59
C GLU A 71 -13.78 -6.62 -5.35
N LEU A 72 -13.11 -7.15 -6.37
CA LEU A 72 -12.33 -8.38 -6.26
C LEU A 72 -11.03 -8.13 -5.48
N MET A 73 -10.35 -7.01 -5.71
CA MET A 73 -9.19 -6.60 -4.90
C MET A 73 -9.56 -6.49 -3.41
N LEU A 74 -10.67 -5.83 -3.09
CA LEU A 74 -11.14 -5.68 -1.71
C LEU A 74 -11.47 -7.03 -1.07
N LYS A 75 -12.06 -7.96 -1.84
CA LYS A 75 -12.34 -9.32 -1.36
C LYS A 75 -11.05 -10.07 -1.01
N ASP A 76 -10.02 -9.95 -1.84
CA ASP A 76 -8.72 -10.55 -1.55
C ASP A 76 -8.08 -9.94 -0.30
N PHE A 77 -8.20 -8.63 -0.10
CA PHE A 77 -7.60 -7.93 1.04
C PHE A 77 -8.26 -8.37 2.36
N GLU A 78 -9.59 -8.51 2.35
CA GLU A 78 -10.35 -9.04 3.47
C GLU A 78 -9.99 -10.50 3.76
N LEU A 79 -9.76 -11.32 2.72
CA LEU A 79 -9.32 -12.70 2.89
C LEU A 79 -7.93 -12.76 3.52
N TRP A 80 -6.96 -11.99 3.02
CA TRP A 80 -5.62 -11.90 3.59
C TRP A 80 -5.66 -11.45 5.05
N LYS A 81 -6.60 -10.58 5.42
CA LYS A 81 -6.86 -10.17 6.81
C LYS A 81 -7.33 -11.30 7.68
N LYS A 82 -8.33 -12.04 7.24
CA LYS A 82 -8.82 -13.24 7.96
C LYS A 82 -7.73 -14.31 8.11
N LEU A 83 -6.82 -14.39 7.15
CA LEU A 83 -5.74 -15.38 7.12
C LEU A 83 -4.41 -14.89 7.74
N ASN A 84 -4.40 -13.71 8.39
CA ASN A 84 -3.21 -13.14 9.05
C ASN A 84 -1.97 -12.94 8.14
N ILE A 85 -2.18 -12.81 6.82
CA ILE A 85 -1.15 -12.45 5.84
C ILE A 85 -0.84 -10.97 5.99
N ASN A 86 0.42 -10.53 6.05
CA ASN A 86 0.76 -9.12 6.23
C ASN A 86 1.58 -8.50 5.08
N THR A 87 2.03 -9.32 4.12
CA THR A 87 2.86 -8.88 3.01
C THR A 87 2.38 -9.47 1.69
N ILE A 88 2.34 -8.66 0.65
CA ILE A 88 1.99 -9.09 -0.70
C ILE A 88 3.18 -8.83 -1.62
N ARG A 89 3.56 -9.82 -2.41
CA ARG A 89 4.52 -9.66 -3.51
C ARG A 89 3.75 -9.56 -4.83
N THR A 90 3.99 -8.50 -5.59
CA THR A 90 3.43 -8.28 -6.93
C THR A 90 4.21 -9.12 -7.95
N CYS A 91 3.88 -10.41 -8.04
CA CYS A 91 4.52 -11.31 -9.00
C CYS A 91 3.91 -11.09 -10.40
N HIS A 92 4.63 -10.70 -11.45
CA HIS A 92 6.04 -10.29 -11.54
C HIS A 92 6.14 -8.93 -12.26
N TYR A 93 5.20 -8.05 -11.93
CA TYR A 93 4.98 -6.76 -12.58
C TYR A 93 4.24 -5.84 -11.60
N SER A 94 4.42 -4.54 -11.78
CA SER A 94 3.67 -3.55 -11.03
C SER A 94 2.17 -3.70 -11.29
N GLN A 95 1.40 -3.55 -10.23
CA GLN A 95 -0.05 -3.64 -10.26
C GLN A 95 -0.67 -2.35 -10.79
N GLN A 96 -1.98 -2.35 -11.02
CA GLN A 96 -2.72 -1.10 -11.24
C GLN A 96 -2.57 -0.13 -10.06
N GLU A 97 -2.49 1.18 -10.32
CA GLU A 97 -2.27 2.22 -9.29
C GLU A 97 -3.26 2.09 -8.11
N ARG A 98 -4.51 1.77 -8.43
CA ARG A 98 -5.59 1.59 -7.46
C ARG A 98 -5.30 0.51 -6.42
N PHE A 99 -4.59 -0.56 -6.79
CA PHE A 99 -4.16 -1.62 -5.87
C PHE A 99 -3.31 -1.06 -4.72
N TYR A 100 -2.36 -0.18 -5.03
CA TYR A 100 -1.47 0.41 -4.03
C TYR A 100 -2.24 1.37 -3.12
N GLU A 101 -3.17 2.17 -3.65
CA GLU A 101 -4.01 3.05 -2.85
C GLU A 101 -4.82 2.28 -1.81
N LEU A 102 -5.39 1.14 -2.22
CA LEU A 102 -6.19 0.27 -1.37
C LEU A 102 -5.32 -0.57 -0.41
N CYS A 103 -4.07 -0.88 -0.77
CA CYS A 103 -3.13 -1.63 0.09
C CYS A 103 -2.53 -0.77 1.20
N ARG A 104 -2.34 0.54 0.96
CA ARG A 104 -1.74 1.50 1.91
C ARG A 104 -2.29 1.41 3.33
N PRO A 105 -3.60 1.18 3.57
CA PRO A 105 -4.12 1.09 4.92
C PRO A 105 -3.98 -0.28 5.58
N ILE A 106 -3.42 -1.32 4.94
CA ILE A 106 -3.64 -2.69 5.43
C ILE A 106 -2.38 -3.57 5.39
N ARG A 107 -1.42 -3.34 4.49
CA ARG A 107 -0.33 -4.31 4.22
C ARG A 107 1.03 -3.71 3.85
N TYR A 108 2.07 -4.52 4.01
CA TYR A 108 3.35 -4.31 3.33
C TYR A 108 3.26 -4.82 1.88
N VAL A 109 3.81 -4.07 0.93
CA VAL A 109 3.89 -4.48 -0.48
C VAL A 109 5.35 -4.58 -0.87
N CYS A 110 5.70 -5.70 -1.50
CA CYS A 110 6.97 -5.93 -2.15
C CYS A 110 6.73 -5.89 -3.66
N ASP A 111 7.22 -4.83 -4.29
CA ASP A 111 7.20 -4.62 -5.74
C ASP A 111 8.63 -4.64 -6.27
#